data_AF-A0A645G855-F1
#
_entry.id   AF-A0A645G855-F1
#
_cell.length_a   1.000
_cell.length_b   1.000
_cell.length_c   1.000
_cell.angle_alpha   90.00
_cell.angle_beta   90.00
_cell.angle_gamma   90.00
#
_symmetry.space_group_name_H-M   'P 1'
#
loop_
_entity.id
_entity.type
_entity.pdbx_description
1 polymer ?
#
loop_
_entity_poly.entity_id
_entity_poly.type
_entity_poly.pdbx_seq_one_letter_code
_entity_poly.pdbx_strand_id
1 'polypeptide(L)'
;MLNLADIVAPDFTLSDQNIAEVQARMPNRNGMTTAHAMWPGPEFGNSTKPDVKAVACMKDCGPQPQVRSKLPDHASNNHGNLADQNRLVGAQHGMKTSAQTPAPNAAGKADGKSAAVANPTAVPTAALEKNGCTACHGMEQKIVGPGFSDIAKKYTGQSDYLLGKIRNGGSGVWGNVPMPPQPALSDDDARAIAQWLAGSSKP
;
A
#
# COMPACT_ATOMS: atom_id res chain seq x y z
N MET A 1 7.71 -23.57 -12.68
CA MET A 1 8.83 -22.94 -13.40
C MET A 1 8.26 -21.75 -14.13
N LEU A 2 8.59 -20.54 -13.68
CA LEU A 2 8.27 -19.32 -14.41
C LEU A 2 8.91 -19.45 -15.79
N ASN A 3 8.10 -19.32 -16.85
CA ASN A 3 8.59 -19.13 -18.20
C ASN A 3 9.71 -18.08 -18.11
N LEU A 4 10.90 -18.46 -18.55
CA LEU A 4 12.10 -17.63 -18.52
C LEU A 4 11.92 -16.44 -19.48
N ALA A 5 10.99 -15.53 -19.21
CA ALA A 5 10.57 -14.46 -20.11
C ALA A 5 10.38 -14.93 -21.57
N ASP A 6 9.65 -16.04 -21.77
CA ASP A 6 9.38 -16.66 -23.08
C ASP A 6 10.60 -17.21 -23.85
N ILE A 7 11.74 -17.41 -23.18
CA ILE A 7 12.93 -18.07 -23.78
C ILE A 7 12.66 -19.55 -24.13
N VAL A 8 11.74 -20.20 -23.40
CA VAL A 8 11.33 -21.59 -23.62
C VAL A 8 9.81 -21.70 -23.61
N ALA A 9 9.28 -22.72 -24.28
CA ALA A 9 7.85 -23.01 -24.34
C ALA A 9 7.26 -23.25 -22.93
N PRO A 10 5.96 -22.99 -22.72
CA PRO A 10 5.32 -23.11 -21.40
C PRO A 10 5.31 -24.53 -20.84
N ASP A 11 5.42 -25.55 -21.68
CA ASP A 11 5.50 -26.98 -21.34
C ASP A 11 6.95 -27.52 -21.35
N PHE A 12 7.94 -26.66 -21.56
CA PHE A 12 9.34 -27.07 -21.64
C PHE A 12 9.87 -27.56 -20.28
N THR A 13 10.48 -28.75 -20.28
CA THR A 13 11.10 -29.36 -19.08
C THR A 13 12.62 -29.23 -19.13
N LEU A 14 13.17 -28.52 -18.16
CA LEU A 14 14.61 -28.36 -17.99
C LEU A 14 15.24 -29.64 -17.43
N SER A 15 16.38 -30.06 -17.98
CA SER A 15 17.16 -31.23 -17.55
C SER A 15 18.65 -30.99 -17.73
N ASP A 16 19.49 -31.82 -17.11
CA ASP A 16 20.95 -31.72 -17.20
C ASP A 16 21.48 -31.90 -18.64
N GLN A 17 20.72 -32.55 -19.52
CA GLN A 17 21.10 -32.71 -20.92
C GLN A 17 20.81 -31.48 -21.77
N ASN A 18 19.79 -30.69 -21.41
CA ASN A 18 19.33 -29.54 -22.22
C ASN A 18 19.64 -28.17 -21.58
N ILE A 19 20.11 -28.15 -20.33
CA ILE A 19 20.40 -26.91 -19.59
C ILE A 19 21.46 -26.04 -20.27
N ALA A 20 22.48 -26.65 -20.91
CA ALA A 20 23.53 -25.92 -21.61
C ALA A 20 22.98 -25.10 -22.80
N GLU A 21 22.02 -25.67 -23.52
CA GLU A 21 21.34 -25.06 -24.66
C GLU A 21 20.38 -23.96 -24.21
N VAL A 22 19.56 -24.21 -23.18
CA VAL A 22 18.64 -23.21 -22.62
C VAL A 22 19.40 -22.01 -22.09
N GLN A 23 20.50 -22.25 -21.39
CA GLN A 23 21.37 -21.17 -20.93
C GLN A 23 21.98 -20.39 -22.11
N ALA A 24 22.23 -21.01 -23.28
CA ALA A 24 22.78 -20.30 -24.44
C ALA A 24 21.76 -19.34 -25.06
N ARG A 25 20.46 -19.61 -24.85
CA ARG A 25 19.35 -18.75 -25.26
C ARG A 25 19.08 -17.59 -24.28
N MET A 26 19.74 -17.57 -23.11
CA MET A 26 19.54 -16.50 -22.12
C MET A 26 20.17 -15.18 -22.60
N PRO A 27 19.42 -14.06 -22.61
CA PRO A 27 19.89 -12.75 -23.09
C PRO A 27 21.17 -12.23 -22.42
N ASN A 28 21.45 -12.66 -21.18
CA ASN A 28 22.62 -12.22 -20.41
C ASN A 28 23.78 -13.24 -20.37
N ARG A 29 23.72 -14.38 -21.09
CA ARG A 29 24.77 -15.44 -21.05
C ARG A 29 26.08 -15.00 -21.69
N ASN A 30 26.04 -14.20 -22.75
CA ASN A 30 27.22 -13.74 -23.50
C ASN A 30 27.76 -12.39 -22.99
N GLY A 31 27.52 -12.07 -21.72
CA GLY A 31 27.76 -10.74 -21.15
C GLY A 31 26.62 -9.77 -21.46
N MET A 32 26.46 -8.75 -20.62
CA MET A 32 25.50 -7.68 -20.87
C MET A 32 25.88 -7.01 -22.21
N THR A 33 25.05 -7.20 -23.24
CA THR A 33 25.24 -6.49 -24.51
C THR A 33 25.04 -5.00 -24.25
N THR A 34 26.08 -4.20 -24.46
CA THR A 34 25.98 -2.74 -24.40
C THR A 34 25.33 -2.15 -25.65
N ALA A 35 24.99 -2.99 -26.64
CA ALA A 35 24.25 -2.60 -27.84
C ALA A 35 22.74 -2.39 -27.58
N HIS A 36 22.34 -2.27 -26.31
CA HIS A 36 21.05 -1.72 -25.94
C HIS A 36 21.06 -0.21 -26.19
N ALA A 37 20.08 0.32 -26.91
CA ALA A 37 19.98 1.75 -27.19
C ALA A 37 19.38 2.54 -26.00
N MET A 38 19.91 2.26 -24.81
CA MET A 38 19.64 2.96 -23.55
C MET A 38 20.80 3.92 -23.26
N TRP A 39 20.46 5.12 -22.80
CA TRP A 39 21.35 6.27 -22.68
C TRP A 39 22.44 6.13 -21.59
N PRO A 40 23.64 6.72 -21.76
CA PRO A 40 24.24 7.23 -23.00
C PRO A 40 25.12 6.10 -23.58
N GLY A 41 25.12 5.72 -24.84
CA GLY A 41 24.89 6.37 -26.11
C GLY A 41 25.89 5.73 -27.10
N PRO A 42 25.93 6.13 -28.37
CA PRO A 42 27.01 5.85 -29.30
C PRO A 42 28.14 6.87 -29.21
N GLU A 43 28.48 7.39 -28.04
CA GLU A 43 29.75 8.13 -27.83
C GLU A 43 31.01 7.35 -28.32
N PHE A 44 30.84 6.11 -28.78
CA PHE A 44 31.80 5.21 -29.43
C PHE A 44 31.38 4.74 -30.85
N GLY A 45 30.46 5.45 -31.52
CA GLY A 45 29.99 5.18 -32.90
C GLY A 45 28.58 4.58 -33.01
N ASN A 46 27.74 5.19 -33.87
CA ASN A 46 26.36 4.86 -34.31
C ASN A 46 25.32 4.37 -33.28
N SER A 47 24.33 5.20 -32.96
CA SER A 47 23.19 4.82 -32.13
C SER A 47 22.33 3.79 -32.83
N THR A 48 22.25 2.60 -32.27
CA THR A 48 21.25 1.60 -32.64
C THR A 48 19.84 2.12 -32.33
N LYS A 49 18.85 1.63 -33.07
CA LYS A 49 17.44 1.98 -32.84
C LYS A 49 17.05 1.52 -31.42
N PRO A 50 16.39 2.36 -30.60
CA PRO A 50 15.87 1.96 -29.29
C PRO A 50 14.89 0.79 -29.43
N ASP A 51 15.07 -0.21 -28.55
CA ASP A 51 14.20 -1.39 -28.47
C ASP A 51 12.76 -1.00 -28.17
N VAL A 52 12.59 0.09 -27.40
CA VAL A 52 11.29 0.65 -27.06
C VAL A 52 10.98 1.82 -28.00
N LYS A 53 10.08 1.58 -28.95
CA LYS A 53 9.46 2.61 -29.81
C LYS A 53 8.21 3.18 -29.14
N ALA A 54 8.36 3.71 -27.92
CA ALA A 54 7.25 4.35 -27.23
C ALA A 54 6.91 5.68 -27.95
N VAL A 55 6.00 5.61 -28.92
CA VAL A 55 5.36 6.81 -29.46
C VAL A 55 4.35 7.24 -28.40
N ALA A 56 4.67 8.32 -27.67
CA ALA A 56 3.69 8.96 -26.81
C ALA A 56 2.52 9.39 -27.70
N CYS A 57 1.40 8.71 -27.57
CA CYS A 57 0.24 9.04 -28.37
C CYS A 57 -0.38 10.32 -27.80
N MET A 58 -0.29 11.41 -28.56
CA MET A 58 -0.77 12.74 -28.15
C MET A 58 -2.14 13.10 -28.74
N LYS A 59 -2.64 12.32 -29.72
CA LYS A 59 -3.95 12.52 -30.35
C LYS A 59 -4.47 11.20 -30.92
N ASP A 60 -5.77 10.94 -30.74
CA ASP A 60 -6.49 9.78 -31.31
C ASP A 60 -5.86 8.41 -30.98
N CYS A 61 -5.48 8.24 -29.72
CA CYS A 61 -4.94 6.99 -29.21
C CYS A 61 -6.01 5.92 -29.22
N GLY A 62 -5.62 4.69 -29.60
CA GLY A 62 -6.50 3.53 -29.60
C GLY A 62 -7.23 3.34 -28.27
N PRO A 63 -8.24 2.46 -28.23
CA PRO A 63 -9.15 2.33 -27.09
C PRO A 63 -8.38 2.25 -25.77
N GLN A 64 -8.78 3.08 -24.81
CA GLN A 64 -8.13 3.17 -23.51
C GLN A 64 -7.97 1.77 -22.92
N PRO A 65 -6.76 1.40 -22.45
CA PRO A 65 -6.53 0.10 -21.86
C PRO A 65 -7.49 -0.10 -20.69
N GLN A 66 -8.33 -1.14 -20.78
CA GLN A 66 -9.25 -1.52 -19.74
C GLN A 66 -8.46 -2.10 -18.57
N VAL A 67 -8.63 -1.54 -17.37
CA VAL A 67 -7.99 -2.04 -16.15
C VAL A 67 -8.60 -3.40 -15.81
N ARG A 68 -7.87 -4.48 -16.10
CA ARG A 68 -8.33 -5.86 -15.87
C ARG A 68 -8.20 -6.32 -14.41
N SER A 69 -7.31 -5.68 -13.65
CA SER A 69 -7.07 -5.97 -12.25
C SER A 69 -6.58 -4.70 -11.58
N LYS A 70 -7.20 -4.34 -10.45
CA LYS A 70 -6.79 -3.22 -9.59
C LYS A 70 -6.64 -3.77 -8.18
N LEU A 71 -5.58 -3.35 -7.49
CA LEU A 71 -5.46 -3.61 -6.07
C LEU A 71 -6.63 -2.94 -5.32
N PRO A 72 -7.23 -3.60 -4.32
CA PRO A 72 -8.22 -2.95 -3.46
C PRO A 72 -7.66 -1.66 -2.83
N ASP A 73 -8.51 -0.65 -2.61
CA ASP A 73 -8.04 0.66 -2.14
C ASP A 73 -7.31 0.56 -0.79
N HIS A 74 -7.77 -0.31 0.11
CA HIS A 74 -7.11 -0.60 1.40
C HIS A 74 -5.75 -1.29 1.28
N ALA A 75 -5.47 -1.96 0.16
CA ALA A 75 -4.19 -2.63 -0.09
C ALA A 75 -3.20 -1.71 -0.82
N SER A 76 -3.72 -0.68 -1.50
CA SER A 76 -2.97 0.21 -2.38
C SER A 76 -2.05 1.17 -1.60
N ASN A 77 -2.38 1.48 -0.34
CA ASN A 77 -1.72 2.46 0.50
C ASN A 77 -0.94 1.86 1.69
N ASN A 78 -0.78 0.54 1.77
CA ASN A 78 -0.07 -0.13 2.86
C ASN A 78 1.38 0.35 3.05
N HIS A 79 1.99 0.90 2.00
CA HIS A 79 3.34 1.47 2.02
C HIS A 79 3.33 3.00 1.87
N GLY A 80 2.20 3.65 2.17
CA GLY A 80 1.99 5.07 1.91
C GLY A 80 1.62 5.35 0.46
N ASN A 81 1.78 6.60 0.03
CA ASN A 81 1.44 7.05 -1.32
C ASN A 81 2.51 6.61 -2.32
N LEU A 82 2.16 5.77 -3.30
CA LEU A 82 3.10 5.28 -4.32
C LEU A 82 3.58 6.41 -5.25
N ALA A 83 2.82 7.51 -5.37
CA ALA A 83 3.24 8.69 -6.12
C ALA A 83 4.47 9.36 -5.52
N ASP A 84 4.61 9.35 -4.19
CA ASP A 84 5.73 10.00 -3.50
C ASP A 84 6.98 9.10 -3.45
N GLN A 85 6.81 7.80 -3.70
CA GLN A 85 7.88 6.81 -3.73
C GLN A 85 8.55 6.70 -5.10
N ASN A 86 7.85 7.08 -6.17
CA ASN A 86 8.41 7.11 -7.50
C ASN A 86 9.00 8.49 -7.80
N ARG A 87 10.08 8.50 -8.58
CA ARG A 87 10.68 9.73 -9.07
C ARG A 87 9.66 10.50 -9.91
N LEU A 88 9.64 11.82 -9.75
CA LEU A 88 8.82 12.72 -10.56
C LEU A 88 9.17 12.63 -12.06
N VAL A 89 10.42 12.27 -12.37
CA VAL A 89 10.93 12.15 -13.74
C VAL A 89 11.42 10.72 -14.00
N GLY A 90 10.96 10.12 -15.09
CA GLY A 90 11.31 8.77 -15.52
C GLY A 90 10.19 8.11 -16.33
N ALA A 91 10.46 6.92 -16.88
CA ALA A 91 9.48 6.19 -17.69
C ALA A 91 8.26 5.69 -16.89
N GLN A 92 8.36 5.62 -15.56
CA GLN A 92 7.30 5.19 -14.66
C GLN A 92 6.96 6.30 -13.67
N HIS A 93 5.71 6.78 -13.71
CA HIS A 93 5.18 7.70 -12.70
C HIS A 93 4.46 6.90 -11.61
N GLY A 94 4.60 7.32 -10.36
CA GLY A 94 3.85 6.71 -9.27
C GLY A 94 2.37 7.04 -9.35
N MET A 95 1.54 6.03 -9.06
CA MET A 95 0.09 6.20 -8.96
C MET A 95 -0.26 6.77 -7.59
N LYS A 96 -1.21 7.70 -7.52
CA LYS A 96 -1.72 8.15 -6.23
C LYS A 96 -2.55 7.04 -5.59
N THR A 97 -2.09 6.56 -4.44
CA THR A 97 -2.74 5.47 -3.71
C THR A 97 -3.28 5.87 -2.35
N SER A 98 -2.84 7.01 -1.81
CA SER A 98 -3.60 7.66 -0.74
C SER A 98 -4.85 8.29 -1.34
N ALA A 99 -5.97 8.21 -0.63
CA ALA A 99 -7.13 9.03 -0.91
C ALA A 99 -6.73 10.49 -0.74
N GLN A 100 -6.16 11.10 -1.78
CA GLN A 100 -6.33 12.52 -1.97
C GLN A 100 -7.81 12.71 -2.27
N THR A 101 -8.54 13.18 -1.26
CA THR A 101 -9.52 14.24 -1.50
C THR A 101 -8.95 15.11 -2.62
N PRO A 102 -9.66 15.29 -3.75
CA PRO A 102 -9.14 16.03 -4.89
C PRO A 102 -8.49 17.32 -4.37
N ALA A 103 -7.21 17.53 -4.70
CA ALA A 103 -6.53 18.76 -4.37
C ALA A 103 -7.41 19.93 -4.84
N PRO A 104 -7.62 20.95 -3.99
CA PRO A 104 -8.57 22.01 -4.27
C PRO A 104 -8.08 22.77 -5.50
N ASN A 105 -8.81 22.63 -6.61
CA ASN A 105 -8.81 23.70 -7.58
C ASN A 105 -9.31 24.95 -6.84
N ALA A 106 -8.55 26.02 -7.03
CA ALA A 106 -8.76 27.30 -6.39
C ALA A 106 -10.19 27.85 -6.57
N ALA A 107 -10.54 28.71 -5.61
CA ALA A 107 -11.73 29.57 -5.52
C ALA A 107 -12.94 28.98 -4.79
N GLY A 108 -12.97 29.21 -3.48
CA GLY A 108 -14.18 29.17 -2.66
C GLY A 108 -13.88 29.71 -1.27
N LYS A 109 -14.37 30.92 -0.97
CA LYS A 109 -14.31 31.56 0.35
C LYS A 109 -15.17 30.82 1.39
N ALA A 110 -14.96 31.21 2.66
CA ALA A 110 -15.74 30.95 3.88
C ALA A 110 -15.45 29.61 4.57
N ASP A 111 -15.43 29.48 5.90
CA ASP A 111 -15.38 30.42 7.02
C ASP A 111 -14.95 29.57 8.22
N GLY A 112 -14.24 30.16 9.17
CA GLY A 112 -13.92 29.49 10.42
C GLY A 112 -15.19 29.11 11.18
N LYS A 113 -15.31 27.85 11.61
CA LYS A 113 -16.13 27.50 12.77
C LYS A 113 -15.63 26.24 13.46
N SER A 114 -15.64 26.37 14.78
CA SER A 114 -15.08 25.51 15.82
C SER A 114 -15.62 24.07 15.81
N ALA A 115 -14.83 23.21 16.45
CA ALA A 115 -15.07 21.80 16.73
C ALA A 115 -16.53 21.49 17.12
N ALA A 116 -17.16 20.65 16.31
CA ALA A 116 -18.34 19.90 16.73
C ALA A 116 -17.86 18.62 17.41
N VAL A 117 -18.27 18.44 18.66
CA VAL A 117 -18.16 17.20 19.41
C VAL A 117 -18.78 16.09 18.57
N ALA A 118 -17.94 15.21 18.04
CA ALA A 118 -18.39 14.06 17.26
C ALA A 118 -19.05 13.04 18.20
N ASN A 119 -20.14 12.45 17.73
CA ASN A 119 -20.85 11.36 18.39
C ASN A 119 -19.85 10.30 18.91
N PRO A 120 -19.94 9.87 20.18
CA PRO A 120 -19.04 8.87 20.77
C PRO A 120 -19.17 7.47 20.12
N THR A 121 -20.06 7.32 19.15
CA THR A 121 -20.35 6.09 18.40
C THR A 121 -19.82 6.10 16.97
N ALA A 122 -19.32 7.24 16.48
CA ALA A 122 -18.72 7.30 15.15
C ALA A 122 -17.33 6.66 15.18
N VAL A 123 -17.08 5.72 14.27
CA VAL A 123 -15.78 5.05 14.14
C VAL A 123 -14.72 6.10 13.82
N PRO A 124 -13.63 6.24 14.62
CA PRO A 124 -12.55 7.17 14.37
C PRO A 124 -11.62 6.61 13.29
N THR A 125 -12.16 6.36 12.10
CA THR A 125 -11.47 5.71 10.97
C THR A 125 -10.15 6.39 10.64
N ALA A 126 -10.16 7.73 10.57
CA ALA A 126 -8.94 8.50 10.31
C ALA A 126 -7.85 8.27 11.37
N ALA A 127 -8.21 8.18 12.66
CA ALA A 127 -7.24 7.94 13.74
C ALA A 127 -6.75 6.49 13.73
N LEU A 128 -7.63 5.51 13.45
CA LEU A 128 -7.27 4.10 13.36
C LEU A 128 -6.33 3.83 12.17
N GLU A 129 -6.60 4.43 11.01
CA GLU A 129 -5.79 4.28 9.80
C GLU A 129 -4.45 5.00 9.94
N LYS A 130 -4.46 6.26 10.40
CA LYS A 130 -3.24 7.06 10.62
C LYS A 130 -2.26 6.37 11.57
N ASN A 131 -2.77 5.70 12.60
CA ASN A 131 -1.95 5.02 13.60
C ASN A 131 -1.81 3.50 13.34
N GLY A 132 -2.22 3.02 12.16
CA GLY A 132 -2.00 1.63 11.72
C GLY A 132 -2.73 0.56 12.55
N CYS A 133 -3.76 0.93 13.32
CA CYS A 133 -4.47 0.00 14.20
C CYS A 133 -5.16 -1.13 13.42
N THR A 134 -5.61 -0.84 12.19
CA THR A 134 -6.31 -1.76 11.30
C THR A 134 -5.42 -2.87 10.71
N ALA A 135 -4.09 -2.75 10.83
CA ALA A 135 -3.16 -3.80 10.39
C ALA A 135 -3.21 -5.04 11.29
N CYS A 136 -3.52 -4.85 12.59
CA CYS A 136 -3.54 -5.92 13.59
C CYS A 136 -4.94 -6.21 14.13
N HIS A 137 -5.90 -5.30 13.97
CA HIS A 137 -7.27 -5.42 14.47
C HIS A 137 -8.28 -5.25 13.33
N GLY A 138 -9.19 -6.21 13.18
CA GLY A 138 -10.34 -6.07 12.29
C GLY A 138 -11.50 -5.39 13.00
N MET A 139 -12.49 -4.89 12.24
CA MET A 139 -13.73 -4.34 12.82
C MET A 139 -14.51 -5.43 13.59
N GLU A 140 -14.65 -6.59 12.97
CA GLU A 140 -15.39 -7.74 13.53
C GLU A 140 -14.48 -8.95 13.75
N GLN A 141 -13.58 -9.22 12.80
CA GLN A 141 -12.70 -10.38 12.85
C GLN A 141 -11.39 -10.13 13.62
N LYS A 142 -10.89 -11.20 14.25
CA LYS A 142 -9.53 -11.30 14.78
C LYS A 142 -8.53 -11.37 13.61
N ILE A 143 -7.47 -10.56 13.66
CA ILE A 143 -6.34 -10.63 12.71
C ILE A 143 -5.09 -11.11 13.46
N VAL A 144 -4.42 -10.19 14.15
CA VAL A 144 -3.35 -10.50 15.12
C VAL A 144 -3.89 -10.29 16.53
N GLY A 145 -4.49 -9.12 16.75
CA GLY A 145 -5.29 -8.80 17.92
C GLY A 145 -6.77 -9.14 17.74
N PRO A 146 -7.57 -9.05 18.81
CA PRO A 146 -9.03 -9.25 18.77
C PRO A 146 -9.71 -8.21 17.86
N GLY A 147 -10.92 -8.53 17.38
CA GLY A 147 -11.73 -7.54 16.65
C GLY A 147 -12.10 -6.35 17.54
N PHE A 148 -12.25 -5.16 16.95
CA PHE A 148 -12.67 -3.96 17.69
C PHE A 148 -14.04 -4.16 18.35
N SER A 149 -14.95 -4.88 17.69
CA SER A 149 -16.25 -5.24 18.29
C SER A 149 -16.12 -6.15 19.52
N ASP A 150 -15.20 -7.11 19.54
CA ASP A 150 -14.95 -7.96 20.72
C ASP A 150 -14.37 -7.15 21.88
N ILE A 151 -13.47 -6.21 21.58
CA ILE A 151 -12.94 -5.28 22.58
C ILE A 151 -14.07 -4.42 23.14
N ALA A 152 -14.90 -3.85 22.27
CA ALA A 152 -16.03 -2.99 22.66
C ALA A 152 -17.06 -3.74 23.51
N LYS A 153 -17.33 -5.01 23.20
CA LYS A 153 -18.22 -5.88 23.99
C LYS A 153 -17.65 -6.21 25.38
N LYS A 154 -16.33 -6.43 25.48
CA LYS A 154 -15.69 -6.83 26.75
C LYS A 154 -15.43 -5.65 27.69
N TYR A 155 -15.17 -4.46 27.15
CA TYR A 155 -14.69 -3.29 27.88
C TYR A 155 -15.66 -2.10 27.81
N THR A 156 -16.97 -2.36 27.78
CA THR A 156 -18.00 -1.32 27.76
C THR A 156 -17.85 -0.36 28.95
N GLY A 157 -17.77 0.94 28.66
CA GLY A 157 -17.61 1.99 29.68
C GLY A 157 -16.21 2.09 30.31
N GLN A 158 -15.22 1.31 29.86
CA GLN A 158 -13.87 1.27 30.45
C GLN A 158 -12.82 2.01 29.59
N SER A 159 -13.09 3.29 29.26
CA SER A 159 -12.22 4.10 28.40
C SER A 159 -10.81 4.28 28.96
N ASP A 160 -10.66 4.51 30.27
CA ASP A 160 -9.34 4.78 30.88
C ASP A 160 -8.45 3.54 30.88
N TYR A 161 -9.06 2.36 31.06
CA TYR A 161 -8.37 1.09 30.97
C TYR A 161 -7.85 0.84 29.54
N LEU A 162 -8.72 1.07 28.54
CA LEU A 162 -8.36 0.91 27.14
C LEU A 162 -7.27 1.91 26.73
N LEU A 163 -7.35 3.16 27.19
CA LEU A 163 -6.33 4.18 26.95
C LEU A 163 -4.96 3.73 27.48
N GLY A 164 -4.89 3.25 28.73
CA GLY A 164 -3.66 2.73 29.31
C GLY A 164 -3.08 1.55 28.53
N LYS A 165 -3.93 0.63 28.05
CA LYS A 165 -3.52 -0.52 27.22
C LYS A 165 -3.02 -0.10 25.85
N ILE A 166 -3.69 0.83 25.18
CA ILE A 166 -3.29 1.32 23.86
C ILE A 166 -1.89 1.96 23.92
N ARG A 167 -1.61 2.76 24.95
CA ARG A 167 -0.31 3.45 25.07
C ARG A 167 0.82 2.53 25.49
N ASN A 168 0.60 1.73 26.53
CA ASN A 168 1.66 0.93 27.15
C ASN A 168 1.80 -0.47 26.52
N GLY A 169 0.88 -0.85 25.65
CA GLY A 169 0.79 -2.22 25.16
C GLY A 169 0.23 -3.17 26.22
N GLY A 170 0.18 -4.46 25.89
CA GLY A 170 -0.29 -5.48 26.82
C GLY A 170 -0.25 -6.88 26.27
N SER A 171 -0.18 -7.87 27.15
CA SER A 171 -0.13 -9.29 26.81
C SER A 171 -1.09 -10.12 27.68
N GLY A 172 -1.38 -11.35 27.26
CA GLY A 172 -2.08 -12.37 28.06
C GLY A 172 -3.61 -12.30 28.06
N VAL A 173 -4.22 -11.13 27.80
CA VAL A 173 -5.68 -10.96 27.87
C VAL A 173 -6.42 -11.65 26.70
N TRP A 174 -5.82 -11.64 25.52
CA TRP A 174 -6.41 -12.13 24.26
C TRP A 174 -5.57 -13.22 23.58
N GLY A 175 -4.50 -13.65 24.25
CA GLY A 175 -3.55 -14.65 23.76
C GLY A 175 -2.10 -14.33 24.14
N ASN A 176 -1.19 -15.12 23.56
CA ASN A 176 0.24 -15.06 23.85
C ASN A 176 0.98 -13.96 23.07
N VAL A 177 0.34 -13.36 22.06
CA VAL A 177 0.93 -12.29 21.25
C VAL A 177 0.75 -10.95 21.99
N PRO A 178 1.84 -10.27 22.39
CA PRO A 178 1.76 -8.96 23.04
C PRO A 178 1.42 -7.87 22.01
N MET A 179 0.55 -6.93 22.39
CA MET A 179 0.38 -5.67 21.66
C MET A 179 1.53 -4.73 22.04
N PRO A 180 2.31 -4.21 21.08
CA PRO A 180 3.41 -3.28 21.36
C PRO A 180 2.89 -1.91 21.82
N PRO A 181 3.67 -1.18 22.65
CA PRO A 181 3.35 0.19 23.04
C PRO A 181 3.29 1.12 21.82
N GLN A 182 2.45 2.15 21.91
CA GLN A 182 2.20 3.12 20.84
C GLN A 182 2.69 4.53 21.23
N PRO A 183 4.02 4.79 21.25
CA PRO A 183 4.55 6.08 21.70
C PRO A 183 4.31 7.23 20.71
N ALA A 184 4.12 6.92 19.43
CA ALA A 184 3.85 7.91 18.38
C ALA A 184 2.37 8.37 18.34
N LEU A 185 1.49 7.71 19.11
CA LEU A 185 0.07 8.03 19.17
C LEU A 185 -0.16 9.29 19.98
N SER A 186 -0.84 10.27 19.38
CA SER A 186 -1.21 11.50 20.08
C SER A 186 -2.24 11.23 21.19
N ASP A 187 -2.20 12.05 22.25
CA ASP A 187 -3.14 11.92 23.38
C ASP A 187 -4.60 12.03 22.94
N ASP A 188 -4.88 12.91 21.98
CA ASP A 188 -6.23 13.14 21.45
C ASP A 188 -6.72 11.93 20.65
N ASP A 189 -5.89 11.40 19.75
CA ASP A 189 -6.23 10.21 18.96
C ASP A 189 -6.42 8.99 19.90
N ALA A 190 -5.57 8.83 20.91
CA ALA A 190 -5.67 7.75 21.88
C ALA A 190 -6.98 7.82 22.68
N ARG A 191 -7.35 9.01 23.16
CA ARG A 191 -8.62 9.22 23.88
C ARG A 191 -9.81 8.96 22.98
N ALA A 192 -9.80 9.46 21.75
CA ALA A 192 -10.89 9.26 20.80
C ALA A 192 -11.12 7.76 20.51
N ILE A 193 -10.04 7.01 20.27
CA ILE A 193 -10.12 5.56 20.03
C ILE A 193 -10.62 4.81 21.27
N ALA A 194 -10.10 5.14 22.45
CA ALA A 194 -10.49 4.47 23.70
C ALA A 194 -11.96 4.75 24.06
N GLN A 195 -12.43 5.99 23.89
CA GLN A 195 -13.82 6.38 24.12
C GLN A 195 -14.74 5.70 23.11
N TRP A 196 -14.36 5.66 21.84
CA TRP A 196 -15.10 4.93 20.83
C TRP A 196 -15.22 3.45 21.19
N LEU A 197 -14.12 2.76 21.52
CA LEU A 197 -14.15 1.35 21.90
C LEU A 197 -15.04 1.10 23.14
N ALA A 198 -14.93 1.95 24.16
CA ALA A 198 -15.74 1.82 25.38
C ALA A 198 -17.23 2.14 25.14
N GLY A 199 -17.56 3.00 24.16
CA GLY A 199 -18.91 3.45 23.85
C GLY A 199 -19.60 2.69 22.70
N SER A 200 -18.86 1.90 21.92
CA SER A 200 -19.35 1.23 20.71
C SER A 200 -19.94 -0.14 20.95
N SER A 201 -20.49 -0.42 22.13
CA SER A 201 -21.28 -1.63 22.36
C SER A 201 -22.59 -1.52 21.57
N LYS A 202 -22.54 -1.75 20.26
CA LYS A 202 -23.74 -1.98 19.48
C LYS A 202 -24.29 -3.36 19.87
N PRO A 203 -25.58 -3.49 20.23
CA PRO A 203 -26.22 -4.79 20.40
C PRO A 203 -26.13 -5.62 19.11
#